data_AF-A0A6G9Z0C7-F1
#
_entry.id   AF-A0A6G9Z0C7-F1
#
_cell.length_a   1.000
_cell.length_b   1.000
_cell.length_c   1.000
_cell.angle_alpha   90.00
_cell.angle_beta   90.00
_cell.angle_gamma   90.00
#
_symmetry.space_group_name_H-M   'P 1'
#
loop_
_entity.id
_entity.type
_entity.pdbx_description
1 polymer ?
#
loop_
_entity_poly.entity_id
_entity_poly.type
_entity_poly.pdbx_seq_one_letter_code
_entity_poly.pdbx_strand_id
1 'polypeptide(L)'
;MGALGIFDHPWPPERVLPEPTAREREWARAHPGRWLYFVDPTVDRRDLARANVIGGRLADAAGGFAAFWLNPEFVPTARYAGAELTNEVERVLWRVNAGLDPIGRFVETFGRSVVLVVQTPDDALVQRVWPLRPEGDRRVLHVFTSPGKVPAGVDPALLREVSGLDVLDQVCPHAGIRVHINMGGVPDVRVEGSDLARWWGEWCAVPVRPVLETRIQVESYLGWFFGPGQKHAGKTEGSQRAGKTEGSRYRLYPFGIGWLAQEIEGSGLAHVSLVIDTGTGAITVYPSRDARVVVEDYWAARRVGRSPGGRQVYPRTNP
;
A
#
# COMPACT_ATOMS: atom_id res chain seq x y z
N MET A 1 18.99 12.23 7.16
CA MET A 1 17.77 11.80 6.44
C MET A 1 16.59 12.22 7.29
N GLY A 2 15.53 12.78 6.70
CA GLY A 2 14.30 13.06 7.46
C GLY A 2 13.71 11.76 8.01
N ALA A 3 12.91 11.85 9.07
CA ALA A 3 12.18 10.70 9.59
C ALA A 3 11.13 10.28 8.55
N LEU A 4 11.24 9.05 8.02
CA LEU A 4 10.27 8.49 7.07
C LEU A 4 8.95 8.22 7.80
N GLY A 5 7.81 8.54 7.21
CA GLY A 5 6.47 8.20 7.69
C GLY A 5 5.88 6.96 7.01
N ILE A 6 4.71 6.53 7.46
CA ILE A 6 4.04 5.31 6.95
C ILE A 6 3.68 5.33 5.46
N PHE A 7 3.58 6.51 4.83
CA PHE A 7 3.30 6.63 3.39
C PHE A 7 4.57 6.72 2.54
N ASP A 8 5.74 6.82 3.18
CA ASP A 8 7.00 6.94 2.49
C ASP A 8 7.49 5.58 2.02
N HIS A 9 8.13 5.60 0.85
CA HIS A 9 8.96 4.49 0.39
C HIS A 9 10.39 4.73 0.90
N PRO A 10 11.12 3.67 1.31
CA PRO A 10 12.50 3.83 1.76
C PRO A 10 13.44 4.27 0.64
N TRP A 11 13.02 4.09 -0.62
CA TRP A 11 13.70 4.57 -1.81
C TRP A 11 12.78 5.47 -2.63
N PRO A 12 13.32 6.49 -3.30
CA PRO A 12 12.57 7.22 -4.32
C PRO A 12 12.00 6.24 -5.35
N PRO A 13 10.68 6.26 -5.63
CA PRO A 13 10.07 5.30 -6.54
C PRO A 13 10.71 5.27 -7.94
N GLU A 14 11.33 6.37 -8.39
CA GLU A 14 12.02 6.45 -9.67
C GLU A 14 13.23 5.51 -9.75
N ARG A 15 13.84 5.17 -8.60
CA ARG A 15 15.00 4.27 -8.47
C ARG A 15 14.64 2.79 -8.38
N VAL A 16 13.36 2.46 -8.21
CA VAL A 16 12.89 1.07 -8.12
C VAL A 16 12.98 0.38 -9.48
N LEU A 17 12.60 1.11 -10.53
CA LEU A 17 12.80 0.64 -11.90
C LEU A 17 14.19 1.06 -12.39
N PRO A 18 14.87 0.23 -13.19
CA PRO A 18 16.15 0.60 -13.80
C PRO A 18 16.10 1.97 -14.50
N GLU A 19 17.23 2.67 -14.47
CA GLU A 19 17.40 3.90 -15.25
C GLU A 19 17.28 3.59 -16.75
N PRO A 20 16.51 4.38 -17.53
CA PRO A 20 16.33 4.09 -18.94
C PRO A 20 17.65 4.15 -19.72
N THR A 21 17.97 3.05 -20.39
CA THR A 21 19.10 2.89 -21.30
C THR A 21 18.88 3.68 -22.61
N ALA A 22 19.94 3.86 -23.41
CA ALA A 22 19.84 4.51 -24.72
C ALA A 22 18.85 3.79 -25.65
N ARG A 23 18.82 2.45 -25.60
CA ARG A 23 17.90 1.61 -26.38
C ARG A 23 16.45 1.82 -25.96
N GLU A 24 16.17 1.98 -24.67
CA GLU A 24 14.81 2.21 -24.18
C GLU A 24 14.32 3.63 -24.52
N ARG A 25 15.22 4.63 -24.56
CA ARG A 25 14.88 5.97 -25.06
C ARG A 25 14.62 5.99 -26.57
N GLU A 26 15.38 5.21 -27.33
CA GLU A 26 15.09 5.01 -28.75
C GLU A 26 13.74 4.31 -28.96
N TRP A 27 13.43 3.30 -28.15
CA TRP A 27 12.11 2.67 -28.13
C TRP A 27 11.01 3.69 -27.80
N ALA A 28 11.22 4.55 -26.79
CA ALA A 28 10.24 5.57 -26.40
C ALA A 28 9.98 6.58 -27.52
N ARG A 29 11.02 7.05 -28.24
CA ARG A 29 10.86 7.90 -29.43
C ARG A 29 9.96 7.28 -30.50
N ALA A 30 10.05 5.97 -30.69
CA ALA A 30 9.24 5.25 -31.67
C ALA A 30 7.81 4.92 -31.19
N HIS A 31 7.52 5.07 -29.88
CA HIS A 31 6.27 4.61 -29.27
C HIS A 31 5.66 5.61 -28.27
N PRO A 32 5.44 6.88 -28.66
CA PRO A 32 4.87 7.88 -27.76
C PRO A 32 3.50 7.45 -27.22
N GLY A 33 3.25 7.69 -25.93
CA GLY A 33 2.01 7.31 -25.25
C GLY A 33 1.86 5.81 -24.94
N ARG A 34 2.89 4.98 -25.19
CA ARG A 34 2.91 3.56 -24.82
C ARG A 34 3.72 3.29 -23.56
N TRP A 35 3.35 2.23 -22.86
CA TRP A 35 4.06 1.75 -21.67
C TRP A 35 5.18 0.78 -22.05
N LEU A 36 6.38 1.04 -21.54
CA LEU A 36 7.48 0.08 -21.48
C LEU A 36 7.39 -0.66 -20.14
N TYR A 37 7.12 -1.95 -20.16
CA TYR A 37 7.00 -2.76 -18.94
C TYR A 37 8.32 -3.39 -18.55
N PHE A 38 8.58 -3.40 -17.23
CA PHE A 38 9.69 -4.09 -16.61
C PHE A 38 9.15 -5.35 -15.94
N VAL A 39 9.75 -6.48 -16.26
CA VAL A 39 9.36 -7.80 -15.77
C VAL A 39 10.51 -8.41 -14.99
N ASP A 40 10.19 -9.33 -14.09
CA ASP A 40 11.19 -10.16 -13.43
C ASP A 40 12.08 -10.85 -14.49
N PRO A 41 13.39 -10.55 -14.55
CA PRO A 41 14.28 -11.05 -15.60
C PRO A 41 14.55 -12.56 -15.49
N THR A 42 14.10 -13.20 -14.42
CA THR A 42 14.29 -14.64 -14.18
C THR A 42 13.12 -15.49 -14.66
N VAL A 43 12.01 -14.87 -15.06
CA VAL A 43 10.81 -15.54 -15.55
C VAL A 43 10.95 -15.81 -17.06
N ASP A 44 10.56 -17.01 -17.49
CA ASP A 44 10.45 -17.30 -18.92
C ASP A 44 9.35 -16.44 -19.53
N ARG A 45 9.65 -15.80 -20.67
CA ARG A 45 8.69 -14.94 -21.38
C ARG A 45 7.42 -15.67 -21.81
N ARG A 46 7.46 -16.99 -21.97
CA ARG A 46 6.30 -17.82 -22.31
C ARG A 46 5.33 -17.98 -21.14
N ASP A 47 5.84 -17.85 -19.93
CA ASP A 47 5.08 -18.04 -18.68
C ASP A 47 4.78 -16.69 -17.99
N LEU A 48 4.98 -15.58 -18.70
CA LEU A 48 4.81 -14.25 -18.15
C LEU A 48 3.37 -13.99 -17.71
N ALA A 49 3.15 -13.87 -16.40
CA ALA A 49 1.89 -13.46 -15.82
C ALA A 49 1.95 -12.01 -15.31
N ARG A 50 0.78 -11.43 -15.02
CA ARG A 50 0.67 -10.09 -14.43
C ARG A 50 1.47 -9.96 -13.12
N ALA A 51 1.53 -11.03 -12.32
CA ALA A 51 2.30 -11.07 -11.07
C ALA A 51 3.81 -10.95 -11.28
N ASN A 52 4.33 -11.16 -12.50
CA ASN A 52 5.76 -11.07 -12.80
C ASN A 52 6.16 -9.70 -13.35
N VAL A 53 5.20 -8.80 -13.58
CA VAL A 53 5.48 -7.42 -14.01
C VAL A 53 5.84 -6.60 -12.78
N ILE A 54 7.06 -6.05 -12.73
CA ILE A 54 7.54 -5.17 -11.66
C ILE A 54 6.84 -3.82 -11.72
N GLY A 55 6.71 -3.27 -12.94
CA GLY A 55 6.15 -1.96 -13.18
C GLY A 55 6.31 -1.53 -14.64
N GLY A 56 6.20 -0.23 -14.90
CA GLY A 56 6.37 0.31 -16.25
C GLY A 56 6.73 1.79 -16.27
N ARG A 57 7.19 2.26 -17.43
CA ARG A 57 7.41 3.70 -17.72
C ARG A 57 6.59 4.10 -18.95
N LEU A 58 5.89 5.24 -18.91
CA LEU A 58 5.14 5.76 -20.04
C LEU A 58 6.05 6.62 -20.93
N ALA A 59 6.20 6.24 -22.20
CA ALA A 59 6.91 7.04 -23.20
C ALA A 59 6.19 8.36 -23.49
N ASP A 60 6.94 9.45 -23.54
CA ASP A 60 6.42 10.78 -23.90
C ASP A 60 6.63 11.13 -25.38
N ALA A 61 6.11 12.29 -25.81
CA ALA A 61 6.21 12.75 -27.19
C ALA A 61 7.62 13.20 -27.60
N ALA A 62 8.51 13.50 -26.64
CA ALA A 62 9.90 13.88 -26.89
C ALA A 62 10.83 12.66 -26.93
N GLY A 63 10.31 11.44 -26.71
CA GLY A 63 11.09 10.21 -26.63
C GLY A 63 11.78 9.97 -25.30
N GLY A 64 11.34 10.68 -24.26
CA GLY A 64 11.64 10.40 -22.86
C GLY A 64 10.56 9.55 -22.21
N PHE A 65 10.45 9.67 -20.89
CA PHE A 65 9.42 9.00 -20.09
C PHE A 65 8.73 10.01 -19.18
N ALA A 66 7.41 10.17 -19.35
CA ALA A 66 6.61 11.15 -18.59
C ALA A 66 6.16 10.64 -17.21
N ALA A 67 6.10 9.32 -17.02
CA ALA A 67 5.74 8.74 -15.72
C ALA A 67 6.26 7.31 -15.57
N PHE A 68 6.14 6.82 -14.35
CA PHE A 68 6.34 5.42 -14.00
C PHE A 68 5.15 4.90 -13.20
N TRP A 69 5.06 3.58 -13.11
CA TRP A 69 4.07 2.84 -12.33
C TRP A 69 4.75 1.61 -11.73
N LEU A 70 4.48 1.31 -10.47
CA LEU A 70 4.93 0.10 -9.79
C LEU A 70 3.72 -0.82 -9.59
N ASN A 71 3.89 -2.11 -9.89
CA ASN A 71 2.81 -3.07 -9.79
C ASN A 71 2.61 -3.54 -8.33
N PRO A 72 1.47 -3.24 -7.70
CA PRO A 72 1.19 -3.71 -6.33
C PRO A 72 1.04 -5.23 -6.26
N GLU A 73 0.72 -5.89 -7.39
CA GLU A 73 0.55 -7.35 -7.46
C GLU A 73 1.84 -8.09 -7.81
N PHE A 74 2.97 -7.38 -7.94
CA PHE A 74 4.24 -8.01 -8.28
C PHE A 74 4.70 -9.00 -7.19
N VAL A 75 4.97 -10.24 -7.59
CA VAL A 75 5.53 -11.29 -6.75
C VAL A 75 6.87 -11.69 -7.37
N PRO A 76 8.01 -11.40 -6.69
CA PRO A 76 9.31 -11.78 -7.21
C PRO A 76 9.45 -13.30 -7.22
N THR A 77 10.15 -13.86 -8.21
CA THR A 77 10.59 -15.25 -8.10
C THR A 77 11.64 -15.38 -6.99
N ALA A 78 11.86 -16.60 -6.50
CA ALA A 78 12.93 -16.84 -5.53
C ALA A 78 14.32 -16.48 -6.07
N ARG A 79 14.55 -16.70 -7.37
CA ARG A 79 15.82 -16.34 -8.02
C ARG A 79 16.02 -14.82 -8.07
N TYR A 80 14.96 -14.06 -8.32
CA TYR A 80 15.03 -12.60 -8.33
C TYR A 80 15.14 -12.01 -6.93
N ALA A 81 14.39 -12.55 -5.97
CA ALA A 81 14.48 -12.16 -4.57
C ALA A 81 15.80 -12.59 -3.90
N GLY A 82 16.50 -13.57 -4.48
CA GLY A 82 17.70 -14.20 -3.90
C GLY A 82 17.40 -15.21 -2.80
N ALA A 83 16.11 -15.49 -2.52
CA ALA A 83 15.66 -16.48 -1.55
C ALA A 83 14.18 -16.81 -1.76
N GLU A 84 13.76 -17.95 -1.20
CA GLU A 84 12.34 -18.28 -1.05
C GLU A 84 11.69 -17.36 0.00
N LEU A 85 10.61 -16.69 -0.42
CA LEU A 85 9.75 -15.85 0.42
C LEU A 85 8.48 -16.64 0.75
N THR A 86 8.47 -17.22 1.95
CA THR A 86 7.56 -18.30 2.35
C THR A 86 6.22 -17.83 2.89
N ASN A 87 6.08 -16.54 3.22
CA ASN A 87 4.87 -15.95 3.80
C ASN A 87 4.70 -14.49 3.37
N GLU A 88 3.55 -13.90 3.74
CA GLU A 88 3.19 -12.53 3.36
C GLU A 88 4.15 -11.50 3.96
N VAL A 89 4.55 -11.63 5.22
CA VAL A 89 5.45 -10.66 5.88
C VAL A 89 6.83 -10.64 5.25
N GLU A 90 7.40 -11.79 4.87
CA GLU A 90 8.66 -11.87 4.13
C GLU A 90 8.56 -11.17 2.77
N ARG A 91 7.44 -11.35 2.07
CA ARG A 91 7.19 -10.72 0.77
C ARG A 91 7.05 -9.21 0.89
N VAL A 92 6.26 -8.73 1.84
CA VAL A 92 6.06 -7.30 2.08
C VAL A 92 7.37 -6.65 2.54
N LEU A 93 8.11 -7.28 3.46
CA LEU A 93 9.40 -6.78 3.92
C LEU A 93 10.41 -6.67 2.79
N TRP A 94 10.47 -7.69 1.90
CA TRP A 94 11.29 -7.62 0.69
C TRP A 94 10.84 -6.49 -0.24
N ARG A 95 9.54 -6.33 -0.47
CA ARG A 95 8.98 -5.27 -1.35
C ARG A 95 9.24 -3.87 -0.81
N VAL A 96 9.08 -3.64 0.49
CA VAL A 96 9.44 -2.37 1.14
C VAL A 96 10.94 -2.12 0.95
N ASN A 97 11.81 -3.08 1.24
CA ASN A 97 13.25 -2.94 1.04
C ASN A 97 13.65 -2.70 -0.43
N ALA A 98 12.89 -3.21 -1.39
CA ALA A 98 13.07 -2.94 -2.82
C ALA A 98 12.45 -1.59 -3.26
N GLY A 99 11.77 -0.87 -2.37
CA GLY A 99 11.07 0.38 -2.65
C GLY A 99 9.72 0.21 -3.36
N LEU A 100 9.22 -1.01 -3.50
CA LEU A 100 7.97 -1.33 -4.19
C LEU A 100 6.72 -1.04 -3.34
N ASP A 101 6.84 -1.08 -2.01
CA ASP A 101 5.76 -0.80 -1.08
C ASP A 101 6.14 0.31 -0.08
N PRO A 102 5.15 1.07 0.43
CA PRO A 102 5.38 2.04 1.49
C PRO A 102 5.57 1.35 2.84
N ILE A 103 6.23 2.04 3.79
CA ILE A 103 6.53 1.53 5.13
C ILE A 103 5.30 1.05 5.89
N GLY A 104 4.17 1.75 5.76
CA GLY A 104 2.91 1.41 6.43
C GLY A 104 2.41 0.01 6.07
N ARG A 105 2.68 -0.47 4.85
CA ARG A 105 2.32 -1.83 4.44
C ARG A 105 3.10 -2.87 5.25
N PHE A 106 4.38 -2.64 5.49
CA PHE A 106 5.17 -3.51 6.35
C PHE A 106 4.66 -3.50 7.78
N VAL A 107 4.40 -2.32 8.36
CA VAL A 107 3.96 -2.23 9.76
C VAL A 107 2.59 -2.87 9.97
N GLU A 108 1.66 -2.66 9.05
CA GLU A 108 0.36 -3.36 9.04
C GLU A 108 0.53 -4.87 8.99
N THR A 109 1.28 -5.38 8.00
CA THR A 109 1.46 -6.82 7.80
C THR A 109 2.23 -7.45 8.97
N PHE A 110 3.27 -6.78 9.48
CA PHE A 110 4.03 -7.23 10.64
C PHE A 110 3.15 -7.32 11.89
N GLY A 111 2.37 -6.27 12.20
CA GLY A 111 1.46 -6.27 13.35
C GLY A 111 0.40 -7.38 13.31
N ARG A 112 -0.02 -7.80 12.11
CA ARG A 112 -0.98 -8.90 11.91
C ARG A 112 -0.35 -10.29 11.86
N SER A 113 0.97 -10.38 11.84
CA SER A 113 1.69 -11.65 11.68
C SER A 113 1.98 -12.30 13.03
N VAL A 114 2.14 -13.62 13.02
CA VAL A 114 2.81 -14.36 14.09
C VAL A 114 4.28 -14.50 13.71
N VAL A 115 5.17 -14.24 14.66
CA VAL A 115 6.62 -14.33 14.48
C VAL A 115 7.23 -15.17 15.60
N LEU A 116 8.43 -15.68 15.37
CA LEU A 116 9.18 -16.48 16.33
C LEU A 116 10.24 -15.63 17.02
N VAL A 117 10.38 -15.80 18.32
CA VAL A 117 11.53 -15.32 19.09
C VAL A 117 12.23 -16.51 19.73
N VAL A 118 13.55 -16.41 19.93
CA VAL A 118 14.35 -17.47 20.56
C VAL A 118 14.57 -17.12 22.02
N GLN A 119 13.97 -17.89 22.93
CA GLN A 119 14.12 -17.71 24.37
C GLN A 119 15.48 -18.24 24.85
N THR A 120 15.93 -17.78 26.02
CA THR A 120 16.94 -18.52 26.79
C THR A 120 16.25 -19.65 27.58
N PRO A 121 16.98 -20.70 27.99
CA PRO A 121 16.44 -21.72 28.90
C PRO A 121 15.84 -21.13 30.18
N ASP A 122 16.45 -20.07 30.71
CA ASP A 122 15.97 -19.37 31.91
C ASP A 122 14.66 -18.60 31.63
N ASP A 123 14.55 -17.95 30.46
CA ASP A 123 13.34 -17.24 30.04
C ASP A 123 12.18 -18.19 29.74
N ALA A 124 12.46 -19.42 29.30
CA ALA A 124 11.43 -20.42 28.98
C ALA A 124 10.58 -20.79 30.21
N LEU A 125 11.18 -20.72 31.41
CA LEU A 125 10.48 -20.93 32.68
C LEU A 125 9.58 -19.74 33.06
N VAL A 126 9.86 -18.55 32.54
CA VAL A 126 9.13 -17.30 32.82
C VAL A 126 8.59 -16.75 31.51
N GLN A 127 7.46 -17.30 31.04
CA GLN A 127 6.83 -17.02 29.74
C GLN A 127 6.59 -15.52 29.40
N ARG A 128 6.76 -14.60 30.36
CA ARG A 128 6.50 -13.17 30.21
C ARG A 128 7.74 -12.30 29.96
N VAL A 129 8.94 -12.86 29.90
CA VAL A 129 10.17 -12.07 29.62
C VAL A 129 10.43 -12.03 28.11
N TRP A 130 10.81 -10.86 27.59
CA TRP A 130 11.26 -10.68 26.20
C TRP A 130 12.74 -11.02 26.09
N PRO A 131 13.17 -11.89 25.15
CA PRO A 131 14.56 -12.37 25.06
C PRO A 131 15.48 -11.35 24.39
N LEU A 132 15.65 -10.20 25.02
CA LEU A 132 16.50 -9.11 24.54
C LEU A 132 17.98 -9.43 24.75
N ARG A 133 18.80 -9.30 23.71
CA ARG A 133 20.24 -9.49 23.76
C ARG A 133 20.97 -8.16 23.81
N PRO A 134 22.03 -7.99 24.63
CA PRO A 134 22.86 -6.81 24.57
C PRO A 134 23.67 -6.79 23.26
N GLU A 135 23.65 -5.68 22.54
CA GLU A 135 24.49 -5.40 21.36
C GLU A 135 25.03 -3.96 21.50
N GLY A 136 26.22 -3.82 22.08
CA GLY A 136 26.79 -2.50 22.40
C GLY A 136 25.96 -1.75 23.46
N ASP A 137 25.54 -0.53 23.14
CA ASP A 137 24.64 0.31 23.96
C ASP A 137 23.15 -0.04 23.75
N ARG A 138 22.85 -0.99 22.87
CA ARG A 138 21.49 -1.37 22.49
C ARG A 138 21.08 -2.72 23.03
N ARG A 139 19.77 -2.93 23.03
CA ARG A 139 19.14 -4.23 23.26
C ARG A 139 18.47 -4.66 21.96
N VAL A 140 18.69 -5.89 21.54
CA VAL A 140 18.18 -6.42 20.28
C VAL A 140 17.16 -7.51 20.57
N LEU A 141 15.99 -7.40 19.96
CA LEU A 141 15.06 -8.52 19.82
C LEU A 141 15.28 -9.16 18.44
N HIS A 142 15.69 -10.42 18.42
CA HIS A 142 15.72 -11.20 17.19
C HIS A 142 14.34 -11.81 16.93
N VAL A 143 13.81 -11.58 15.74
CA VAL A 143 12.49 -12.02 15.32
C VAL A 143 12.62 -12.81 14.02
N PHE A 144 11.95 -13.95 13.91
CA PHE A 144 11.97 -14.79 12.71
C PHE A 144 10.57 -14.97 12.16
N THR A 145 10.41 -14.76 10.86
CA THR A 145 9.09 -14.81 10.19
C THR A 145 8.61 -16.22 9.91
N SER A 146 9.48 -17.22 9.99
CA SER A 146 9.15 -18.64 9.83
C SER A 146 10.23 -19.53 10.47
N PRO A 147 9.94 -20.82 10.76
CA PRO A 147 10.94 -21.76 11.28
C PRO A 147 12.16 -21.89 10.37
N GLY A 148 11.99 -21.78 9.05
CA GLY A 148 13.08 -21.84 8.07
C GLY A 148 14.03 -20.64 8.10
N LYS A 149 13.69 -19.57 8.82
CA LYS A 149 14.57 -18.40 9.03
C LYS A 149 15.32 -18.45 10.35
N VAL A 150 15.00 -19.40 11.23
CA VAL A 150 15.71 -19.60 12.50
C VAL A 150 17.13 -20.13 12.22
N PRO A 151 18.18 -19.61 12.85
CA PRO A 151 19.54 -20.10 12.68
C PRO A 151 19.68 -21.59 12.99
N ALA A 152 20.53 -22.28 12.23
CA ALA A 152 20.82 -23.68 12.47
C ALA A 152 21.38 -23.90 13.88
N GLY A 153 20.93 -24.96 14.55
CA GLY A 153 21.38 -25.32 15.90
C GLY A 153 20.60 -24.68 17.05
N VAL A 154 19.62 -23.82 16.76
CA VAL A 154 18.64 -23.38 17.77
C VAL A 154 17.73 -24.56 18.13
N ASP A 155 17.59 -24.84 19.43
CA ASP A 155 16.65 -25.83 19.94
C ASP A 155 15.21 -25.38 19.67
N PRO A 156 14.39 -26.17 18.93
CA PRO A 156 12.99 -25.85 18.69
C PRO A 156 12.17 -25.64 19.97
N ALA A 157 12.55 -26.24 21.10
CA ALA A 157 11.88 -26.06 22.38
C ALA A 157 12.03 -24.64 22.96
N LEU A 158 13.00 -23.87 22.46
CA LEU A 158 13.22 -22.47 22.84
C LEU A 158 12.50 -21.47 21.93
N LEU A 159 11.79 -21.95 20.90
CA LEU A 159 11.03 -21.08 20.01
C LEU A 159 9.69 -20.73 20.65
N ARG A 160 9.44 -19.42 20.72
CA ARG A 160 8.15 -18.88 21.16
C ARG A 160 7.50 -18.11 20.03
N GLU A 161 6.28 -18.51 19.67
CA GLU A 161 5.41 -17.71 18.82
C GLU A 161 4.90 -16.49 19.59
N VAL A 162 5.00 -15.32 18.97
CA VAL A 162 4.48 -14.06 19.51
C VAL A 162 3.76 -13.31 18.40
N SER A 163 2.75 -12.51 18.76
CA SER A 163 2.13 -11.60 17.81
C SER A 163 3.11 -10.48 17.46
N GLY A 164 3.17 -10.10 16.18
CA GLY A 164 3.89 -8.89 15.78
C GLY A 164 3.34 -7.64 16.45
N LEU A 165 2.04 -7.62 16.78
CA LEU A 165 1.42 -6.56 17.58
C LEU A 165 2.03 -6.46 18.98
N ASP A 166 2.28 -7.59 19.65
CA ASP A 166 2.92 -7.58 20.98
C ASP A 166 4.34 -6.99 20.92
N VAL A 167 5.07 -7.26 19.83
CA VAL A 167 6.38 -6.65 19.60
C VAL A 167 6.23 -5.13 19.42
N LEU A 168 5.27 -4.68 18.60
CA LEU A 168 5.03 -3.25 18.37
C LEU A 168 4.57 -2.49 19.62
N ASP A 169 3.71 -3.10 20.45
CA ASP A 169 3.09 -2.45 21.61
C ASP A 169 3.93 -2.57 22.88
N GLN A 170 4.60 -3.70 23.09
CA GLN A 170 5.27 -4.00 24.36
C GLN A 170 6.80 -3.87 24.27
N VAL A 171 7.39 -4.00 23.09
CA VAL A 171 8.86 -4.00 22.94
C VAL A 171 9.34 -2.68 22.33
N CYS A 172 8.82 -2.35 21.15
CA CYS A 172 9.26 -1.20 20.35
C CYS A 172 9.22 0.17 21.07
N PRO A 173 8.27 0.47 21.99
CA PRO A 173 8.25 1.77 22.67
C PRO A 173 9.40 2.00 23.66
N HIS A 174 10.13 0.95 24.05
CA HIS A 174 11.25 1.10 24.99
C HIS A 174 12.49 1.66 24.30
N ALA A 175 13.11 2.65 24.95
CA ALA A 175 14.33 3.28 24.44
C ALA A 175 15.50 2.28 24.30
N GLY A 176 16.29 2.49 23.24
CA GLY A 176 17.49 1.70 22.96
C GLY A 176 17.24 0.27 22.47
N ILE A 177 16.00 -0.06 22.11
CA ILE A 177 15.68 -1.37 21.51
C ILE A 177 15.79 -1.31 19.98
N ARG A 178 16.37 -2.35 19.40
CA ARG A 178 16.37 -2.64 17.96
C ARG A 178 15.68 -3.97 17.71
N VAL A 179 14.89 -4.06 16.64
CA VAL A 179 14.31 -5.31 16.17
C VAL A 179 15.13 -5.78 14.97
N HIS A 180 15.66 -7.01 15.04
CA HIS A 180 16.41 -7.64 13.95
C HIS A 180 15.60 -8.82 13.40
N ILE A 181 15.03 -8.62 12.22
CA ILE A 181 14.15 -9.58 11.56
C ILE A 181 15.00 -10.48 10.65
N ASN A 182 14.84 -11.80 10.81
CA ASN A 182 15.50 -12.85 10.01
C ASN A 182 17.02 -12.68 9.90
N MET A 183 17.68 -12.48 11.04
CA MET A 183 19.14 -12.34 11.12
C MET A 183 19.86 -13.44 10.31
N GLY A 184 20.72 -13.03 9.38
CA GLY A 184 21.51 -13.92 8.52
C GLY A 184 20.72 -14.55 7.36
N GLY A 185 19.45 -14.19 7.18
CA GLY A 185 18.58 -14.67 6.11
C GLY A 185 18.26 -13.60 5.06
N VAL A 186 17.27 -13.89 4.20
CA VAL A 186 16.69 -12.91 3.28
C VAL A 186 15.17 -12.92 3.45
N PRO A 187 14.53 -11.75 3.69
CA PRO A 187 15.14 -10.44 3.94
C PRO A 187 15.71 -10.32 5.37
N ASP A 188 16.97 -9.91 5.53
CA ASP A 188 17.59 -9.52 6.82
C ASP A 188 17.41 -8.01 7.03
N VAL A 189 16.69 -7.63 8.08
CA VAL A 189 16.35 -6.22 8.34
C VAL A 189 16.57 -5.85 9.79
N ARG A 190 17.21 -4.69 10.00
CA ARG A 190 17.38 -4.06 11.31
C ARG A 190 16.59 -2.75 11.34
N VAL A 191 15.69 -2.62 12.31
CA VAL A 191 14.88 -1.41 12.50
C VAL A 191 14.96 -0.99 13.96
N GLU A 192 15.13 0.31 14.22
CA GLU A 192 15.03 0.83 15.58
C GLU A 192 13.59 0.66 16.10
N GLY A 193 13.44 0.21 17.34
CA GLY A 193 12.14 0.01 17.96
C GLY A 193 11.32 1.30 18.00
N SER A 194 11.98 2.45 18.23
CA SER A 194 11.32 3.76 18.21
C SER A 194 10.72 4.11 16.85
N ASP A 195 11.34 3.68 15.74
CA ASP A 195 10.77 3.90 14.40
C ASP A 195 9.55 3.00 14.17
N LEU A 196 9.64 1.71 14.54
CA LEU A 196 8.49 0.79 14.49
C LEU A 196 7.31 1.27 15.34
N ALA A 197 7.57 1.71 16.57
CA ALA A 197 6.54 2.23 17.47
C ALA A 197 5.90 3.51 16.91
N ARG A 198 6.71 4.42 16.34
CA ARG A 198 6.22 5.64 15.70
C ARG A 198 5.35 5.32 14.47
N TRP A 199 5.83 4.46 13.57
CA TRP A 199 5.06 4.07 12.39
C TRP A 199 3.77 3.34 12.76
N TRP A 200 3.79 2.52 13.82
CA TRP A 200 2.59 1.88 14.32
C TRP A 200 1.58 2.91 14.86
N GLY A 201 2.05 3.89 15.65
CA GLY A 201 1.22 4.99 16.11
C GLY A 201 0.62 5.82 14.96
N GLU A 202 1.43 6.13 13.93
CA GLU A 202 0.95 6.78 12.70
C GLU A 202 -0.13 5.94 12.00
N TRP A 203 0.10 4.63 11.87
CA TRP A 203 -0.83 3.71 11.23
C TRP A 203 -2.16 3.62 11.98
N CYS A 204 -2.13 3.49 13.31
CA CYS A 204 -3.34 3.49 14.15
C CYS A 204 -4.07 4.83 14.14
N ALA A 205 -3.35 5.95 13.96
CA ALA A 205 -3.93 7.28 13.85
C ALA A 205 -4.57 7.54 12.47
N VAL A 206 -4.29 6.72 11.46
CA VAL A 206 -5.06 6.75 10.21
C VAL A 206 -6.48 6.33 10.58
N PRO A 207 -7.49 7.22 10.43
CA PRO A 207 -8.84 6.90 10.81
C PRO A 207 -9.31 5.67 10.01
N VAL A 208 -9.40 4.53 10.68
CA VAL A 208 -10.02 3.32 10.13
C VAL A 208 -11.50 3.61 10.01
N ARG A 209 -11.89 4.30 8.94
CA ARG A 209 -13.29 4.24 8.52
C ARG A 209 -13.51 2.84 7.98
N PRO A 210 -14.50 2.08 8.48
CA PRO A 210 -14.76 0.75 7.97
C PRO A 210 -14.90 0.86 6.46
N VAL A 211 -14.09 0.12 5.70
CA VAL A 211 -14.21 0.05 4.23
C VAL A 211 -15.62 -0.41 3.82
N LEU A 212 -16.34 -1.09 4.72
CA LEU A 212 -17.76 -1.43 4.61
C LEU A 212 -18.70 -0.22 4.78
N GLU A 213 -18.42 0.72 5.68
CA GLU A 213 -19.14 2.00 5.73
C GLU A 213 -18.77 2.88 4.55
N THR A 214 -17.53 2.84 4.05
CA THR A 214 -17.16 3.55 2.83
C THR A 214 -17.84 2.93 1.61
N ARG A 215 -18.02 1.62 1.53
CA ARG A 215 -18.80 0.99 0.46
C ARG A 215 -20.29 1.32 0.56
N ILE A 216 -20.90 1.21 1.75
CA ILE A 216 -22.32 1.53 1.96
C ILE A 216 -22.57 3.04 1.84
N GLN A 217 -21.65 3.90 2.31
CA GLN A 217 -21.72 5.35 2.11
C GLN A 217 -21.41 5.74 0.68
N VAL A 218 -20.47 5.10 -0.02
CA VAL A 218 -20.25 5.35 -1.46
C VAL A 218 -21.47 4.87 -2.24
N GLU A 219 -22.00 3.68 -2.01
CA GLU A 219 -23.24 3.20 -2.65
C GLU A 219 -24.47 4.06 -2.27
N SER A 220 -24.58 4.54 -1.03
CA SER A 220 -25.67 5.43 -0.57
C SER A 220 -25.49 6.87 -1.08
N TYR A 221 -24.27 7.42 -1.14
CA TYR A 221 -23.97 8.74 -1.71
C TYR A 221 -24.15 8.74 -3.23
N LEU A 222 -23.71 7.67 -3.90
CA LEU A 222 -23.94 7.49 -5.32
C LEU A 222 -25.44 7.29 -5.60
N GLY A 223 -26.15 6.55 -4.76
CA GLY A 223 -27.61 6.46 -4.81
C GLY A 223 -28.31 7.81 -4.60
N TRP A 224 -27.75 8.71 -3.78
CA TRP A 224 -28.27 10.08 -3.57
C TRP A 224 -27.94 11.05 -4.71
N PHE A 225 -26.78 10.91 -5.35
CA PHE A 225 -26.35 11.75 -6.47
C PHE A 225 -26.95 11.33 -7.82
N PHE A 226 -27.23 10.03 -8.00
CA PHE A 226 -27.68 9.45 -9.27
C PHE A 226 -29.10 8.84 -9.21
N GLY A 227 -29.78 8.96 -8.06
CA GLY A 227 -31.18 8.55 -7.92
C GLY A 227 -32.14 9.52 -8.62
N PRO A 228 -33.08 9.04 -9.47
CA PRO A 228 -34.03 9.93 -10.13
C PRO A 228 -35.15 10.30 -9.16
N GLY A 229 -35.04 11.46 -8.50
CA GLY A 229 -36.18 11.99 -7.76
C GLY A 229 -35.89 12.96 -6.61
N GLN A 230 -35.26 14.11 -6.88
CA GLN A 230 -35.60 15.34 -6.15
C GLN A 230 -36.38 16.26 -7.09
N LYS A 231 -37.69 16.00 -7.19
CA LYS A 231 -38.63 17.02 -7.67
C LYS A 231 -38.81 18.03 -6.54
N HIS A 232 -38.49 19.29 -6.82
CA HIS A 232 -38.97 20.42 -6.05
C HIS A 232 -40.48 20.31 -5.81
N ALA A 233 -40.90 20.73 -4.62
CA ALA A 233 -42.29 20.78 -4.19
C ALA A 233 -43.20 21.39 -5.27
N GLY A 234 -44.03 20.54 -5.87
CA GLY A 234 -45.09 20.90 -6.79
C GLY A 234 -46.10 19.77 -6.81
N LYS A 235 -47.26 20.00 -6.19
CA LYS A 235 -48.40 19.07 -6.11
C LYS A 235 -48.73 18.50 -7.49
N THR A 236 -48.71 17.18 -7.62
CA THR A 236 -49.73 16.44 -8.38
C THR A 236 -49.62 14.96 -8.03
N GLU A 237 -50.74 14.40 -7.58
CA GLU A 237 -50.95 12.97 -7.35
C GLU A 237 -50.81 12.17 -8.66
N GLY A 238 -50.36 10.92 -8.53
CA GLY A 238 -50.65 9.90 -9.55
C GLY A 238 -49.46 9.03 -9.95
N SER A 239 -49.57 7.76 -9.60
CA SER A 239 -48.93 6.61 -10.25
C SER A 239 -47.48 6.27 -9.88
N GLN A 240 -47.34 5.43 -8.85
CA GLN A 240 -46.16 4.60 -8.60
C GLN A 240 -45.97 3.60 -9.76
N ARG A 241 -44.92 3.78 -10.56
CA ARG A 241 -44.27 2.70 -11.32
C ARG A 241 -42.91 2.43 -10.67
N ALA A 242 -42.75 1.25 -10.10
CA ALA A 242 -41.47 0.76 -9.59
C ALA A 242 -40.53 0.48 -10.77
N GLY A 243 -39.70 1.45 -11.13
CA GLY A 243 -38.57 1.25 -12.04
C GLY A 243 -37.39 0.67 -11.27
N LYS A 244 -36.96 -0.55 -11.61
CA LYS A 244 -35.64 -1.06 -11.23
C LYS A 244 -34.59 -0.13 -11.84
N THR A 245 -33.89 0.62 -11.00
CA THR A 245 -32.73 1.41 -11.44
C THR A 245 -31.53 0.47 -11.53
N GLU A 246 -30.95 0.33 -12.72
CA GLU A 246 -29.64 -0.32 -12.88
C GLU A 246 -28.60 0.51 -12.13
N GLY A 247 -27.92 -0.10 -11.15
CA GLY A 247 -26.88 0.58 -10.39
C GLY A 247 -25.64 0.85 -11.25
N SER A 248 -25.06 2.05 -11.13
CA SER A 248 -23.78 2.39 -11.76
C SER A 248 -22.68 1.41 -11.33
N ARG A 249 -21.83 1.00 -12.28
CA ARG A 249 -20.65 0.17 -12.01
C ARG A 249 -19.40 1.03 -11.98
N TYR A 250 -18.55 0.82 -10.97
CA TYR A 250 -17.28 1.54 -10.82
C TYR A 250 -16.09 0.59 -10.91
N ARG A 251 -15.01 1.06 -11.54
CA ARG A 251 -13.69 0.45 -11.47
C ARG A 251 -12.90 1.16 -10.39
N LEU A 252 -12.38 0.38 -9.45
CA LEU A 252 -11.56 0.89 -8.35
C LEU A 252 -10.08 0.75 -8.70
N TYR A 253 -9.34 1.84 -8.55
CA TYR A 253 -7.89 1.89 -8.71
C TYR A 253 -7.28 2.33 -7.37
N PRO A 254 -6.56 1.45 -6.66
CA PRO A 254 -5.82 1.89 -5.48
C PRO A 254 -4.71 2.86 -5.90
N PHE A 255 -4.47 3.87 -5.09
CA PHE A 255 -3.30 4.74 -5.23
C PHE A 255 -2.81 5.12 -3.82
N GLY A 256 -1.56 5.58 -3.68
CA GLY A 256 -0.85 5.55 -2.37
C GLY A 256 -1.52 6.21 -1.16
N ILE A 257 -2.56 7.04 -1.35
CA ILE A 257 -3.33 7.68 -0.27
C ILE A 257 -4.85 7.39 -0.34
N GLY A 258 -5.27 6.40 -1.13
CA GLY A 258 -6.67 5.98 -1.19
C GLY A 258 -7.07 5.24 -2.46
N TRP A 259 -8.27 5.52 -2.95
CA TRP A 259 -8.87 4.84 -4.09
C TRP A 259 -9.41 5.83 -5.10
N LEU A 260 -9.18 5.59 -6.37
CA LEU A 260 -9.90 6.25 -7.44
C LEU A 260 -11.03 5.31 -7.91
N ALA A 261 -12.28 5.73 -7.82
CA ALA A 261 -13.41 5.03 -8.40
C ALA A 261 -13.83 5.73 -9.70
N GLN A 262 -13.75 5.02 -10.84
CA GLN A 262 -14.14 5.54 -12.14
C GLN A 262 -15.38 4.81 -12.65
N GLU A 263 -16.41 5.54 -13.08
CA GLU A 263 -17.63 4.92 -13.60
C GLU A 263 -17.35 4.20 -14.94
N ILE A 264 -17.75 2.93 -15.03
CA ILE A 264 -17.56 2.05 -16.18
C ILE A 264 -18.82 2.07 -17.07
N GLU A 265 -20.00 2.03 -16.46
CA GLU A 265 -21.31 1.98 -17.12
C GLU A 265 -22.36 2.62 -16.19
N GLY A 266 -23.06 3.67 -16.66
CA GLY A 266 -24.14 4.31 -15.90
C GLY A 266 -24.54 5.72 -16.35
N SER A 267 -25.85 5.92 -16.48
CA SER A 267 -26.62 7.18 -16.43
C SER A 267 -26.33 8.37 -17.38
N GLY A 268 -25.66 8.23 -18.53
CA GLY A 268 -25.62 9.31 -19.55
C GLY A 268 -25.02 10.66 -19.09
N LEU A 269 -24.46 10.69 -17.88
CA LEU A 269 -23.70 11.79 -17.32
C LEU A 269 -22.23 11.56 -17.69
N ALA A 270 -21.53 12.65 -17.97
CA ALA A 270 -20.15 12.61 -18.43
C ALA A 270 -19.24 11.88 -17.42
N HIS A 271 -18.34 11.02 -17.90
CA HIS A 271 -17.44 10.17 -17.10
C HIS A 271 -16.99 10.83 -15.79
N VAL A 272 -17.41 10.29 -14.64
CA VAL A 272 -16.99 10.81 -13.33
C VAL A 272 -15.87 9.95 -12.75
N SER A 273 -14.86 10.61 -12.22
CA SER A 273 -13.81 9.99 -11.41
C SER A 273 -13.94 10.49 -9.97
N LEU A 274 -13.88 9.57 -9.01
CA LEU A 274 -14.00 9.85 -7.58
C LEU A 274 -12.68 9.50 -6.92
N VAL A 275 -12.04 10.45 -6.26
CA VAL A 275 -10.95 10.17 -5.35
C VAL A 275 -11.50 10.00 -3.95
N ILE A 276 -11.26 8.84 -3.35
CA ILE A 276 -11.54 8.50 -1.96
C ILE A 276 -10.20 8.53 -1.24
N ASP A 277 -9.88 9.63 -0.57
CA ASP A 277 -8.65 9.77 0.22
C ASP A 277 -8.84 9.08 1.57
N THR A 278 -8.13 7.98 1.79
CA THR A 278 -8.27 7.16 3.01
C THR A 278 -7.62 7.82 4.21
N GLY A 279 -6.70 8.76 4.01
CA GLY A 279 -6.07 9.50 5.11
C GLY A 279 -6.97 10.59 5.71
N THR A 280 -7.82 11.22 4.90
CA THR A 280 -8.75 12.28 5.34
C THR A 280 -10.21 11.85 5.39
N GLY A 281 -10.54 10.74 4.73
CA GLY A 281 -11.92 10.35 4.44
C GLY A 281 -12.60 11.26 3.41
N ALA A 282 -11.87 12.14 2.72
CA ALA A 282 -12.44 13.04 1.73
C ALA A 282 -12.84 12.30 0.44
N ILE A 283 -13.98 12.63 -0.13
CA ILE A 283 -14.39 12.17 -1.46
C ILE A 283 -14.39 13.38 -2.39
N THR A 284 -13.56 13.33 -3.42
CA THR A 284 -13.40 14.41 -4.40
C THR A 284 -13.84 13.95 -5.78
N VAL A 285 -14.84 14.63 -6.34
CA VAL A 285 -15.39 14.37 -7.68
C VAL A 285 -14.59 15.16 -8.72
N TYR A 286 -14.17 14.46 -9.76
CA TYR A 286 -13.53 15.03 -10.94
C TYR A 286 -14.41 14.79 -12.17
N PRO A 287 -14.98 15.85 -12.77
CA PRO A 287 -15.81 15.72 -13.96
C PRO A 287 -14.94 15.47 -15.19
N SER A 288 -15.21 14.38 -15.91
CA SER A 288 -14.71 14.09 -17.25
C SER A 288 -13.19 14.15 -17.41
N ARG A 289 -12.46 13.82 -16.35
CA ARG A 289 -11.00 13.73 -16.38
C ARG A 289 -10.55 12.29 -16.43
N ASP A 290 -9.46 12.09 -17.15
CA ASP A 290 -8.73 10.83 -17.16
C ASP A 290 -8.27 10.48 -15.75
N ALA A 291 -8.38 9.20 -15.40
CA ALA A 291 -8.06 8.65 -14.09
C ALA A 291 -6.65 9.06 -13.61
N ARG A 292 -5.69 9.09 -14.52
CA ARG A 292 -4.31 9.44 -14.21
C ARG A 292 -4.16 10.93 -13.93
N VAL A 293 -4.79 11.79 -14.72
CA VAL A 293 -4.78 13.26 -14.49
C VAL A 293 -5.37 13.58 -13.13
N VAL A 294 -6.41 12.86 -12.73
CA VAL A 294 -7.04 13.01 -11.41
C VAL A 294 -6.07 12.62 -10.29
N VAL A 295 -5.44 11.45 -10.37
CA VAL A 295 -4.48 10.99 -9.37
C VAL A 295 -3.26 11.91 -9.28
N GLU A 296 -2.71 12.35 -10.41
CA GLU A 296 -1.57 13.26 -10.47
C GLU A 296 -1.90 14.63 -9.87
N ASP A 297 -3.05 15.23 -10.24
CA ASP A 297 -3.50 16.50 -9.66
C ASP A 297 -3.73 16.36 -8.15
N TYR A 298 -4.38 15.29 -7.71
CA TYR A 298 -4.67 15.06 -6.30
C TYR A 298 -3.38 14.91 -5.48
N TRP A 299 -2.40 14.17 -5.99
CA TRP A 299 -1.07 14.03 -5.38
C TRP A 299 -0.28 15.34 -5.36
N ALA A 300 -0.28 16.07 -6.47
CA ALA A 300 0.38 17.37 -6.55
C ALA A 300 -0.26 18.35 -5.57
N ALA A 301 -1.58 18.27 -5.40
CA ALA A 301 -2.31 19.10 -4.46
C ALA A 301 -1.90 18.85 -3.02
N ARG A 302 -1.94 17.58 -2.61
CA ARG A 302 -1.54 17.13 -1.27
C ARG A 302 -0.11 17.51 -0.91
N ARG A 303 0.85 17.33 -1.82
CA ARG A 303 2.27 17.60 -1.56
C ARG A 303 2.55 19.07 -1.20
N VAL A 304 1.80 20.00 -1.77
CA VAL A 304 1.99 21.45 -1.51
C VAL A 304 0.94 22.03 -0.57
N GLY A 305 0.11 21.19 0.05
CA GLY A 305 -0.97 21.61 0.95
C GLY A 305 -2.08 22.43 0.27
N ARG A 306 -2.24 22.34 -1.05
CA ARG A 306 -3.35 23.00 -1.77
C ARG A 306 -4.55 22.06 -1.86
N SER A 307 -5.73 22.63 -2.08
CA SER A 307 -6.92 21.84 -2.42
C SER A 307 -6.75 21.15 -3.78
N PRO A 308 -7.18 19.88 -3.92
CA PRO A 308 -7.25 19.21 -5.21
C PRO A 308 -8.18 19.96 -6.18
N GLY A 309 -7.93 19.86 -7.49
CA GLY A 309 -8.71 20.56 -8.52
C GLY A 309 -10.11 19.98 -8.75
N GLY A 310 -10.45 18.88 -8.08
CA GLY A 310 -11.80 18.33 -8.08
C GLY A 310 -12.68 18.96 -6.99
N ARG A 311 -13.98 18.71 -7.06
CA ARG A 311 -14.91 19.19 -6.04
C ARG A 311 -15.01 18.17 -4.91
N GLN A 312 -14.58 18.55 -3.71
CA GLN A 312 -14.85 17.74 -2.52
C GLN A 312 -16.37 17.66 -2.29
N VAL A 313 -16.92 16.46 -2.32
CA VAL A 313 -18.35 16.19 -2.04
C VAL A 313 -18.57 15.58 -0.66
N TYR A 314 -17.49 15.13 -0.01
CA TYR A 314 -17.53 14.63 1.35
C TYR A 314 -16.21 14.90 2.10
N PRO A 315 -16.24 15.23 3.42
CA PRO A 315 -17.42 15.76 4.10
C PRO A 315 -17.89 17.03 3.38
N ARG A 316 -19.21 17.30 3.41
CA ARG A 316 -19.73 18.55 2.85
C ARG A 316 -19.10 19.71 3.59
N THR A 317 -18.24 20.46 2.93
CA THR A 317 -17.90 21.80 3.37
C THR A 317 -19.18 22.62 3.18
N ASN A 318 -19.75 23.14 4.28
CA ASN A 318 -20.89 24.05 4.17
C ASN A 318 -20.52 25.17 3.17
N PRO A 319 -21.41 25.51 2.23
CA PRO A 319 -21.15 26.55 1.24
C PRO A 319 -20.89 27.91 1.91
#